data_AF-Q0FP99-F1
#
_entry.id   AF-Q0FP99-F1
#
_cell.length_a   1.000
_cell.length_b   1.000
_cell.length_c   1.000
_cell.angle_alpha   90.00
_cell.angle_beta   90.00
_cell.angle_gamma   90.00
#
_symmetry.space_group_name_H-M   'P 1'
#
loop_
_entity.id
_entity.type
_entity.pdbx_description
1 polymer ?
#
loop_
_entity_poly.entity_id
_entity_poly.type
_entity_poly.pdbx_seq_one_letter_code
_entity_poly.pdbx_strand_id
1 'polypeptide(L)'
;MSPVAFVRLAWQTVTAPREVAQLLIAARLSHEAILTAMALVVALNALVMGILQVSMGAGALPFVMSPVLFGALLAAMLVVSVMVLTGVGRMLGGTARAEDLAVLLAWLQAVRILWQVIVAVAALLTPALASILAVLGFLAGIYIFLNFLDVAHGFGNLLRALAVLVIGGLVLVMAMSLLVSLMGISPNAMAI
;
A
#
# COMPACT_ATOMS: atom_id res chain seq x y z
N MET A 1 -19.97 7.19 0.52
CA MET A 1 -19.36 8.51 0.28
C MET A 1 -19.57 8.87 -1.19
N SER A 2 -19.79 10.14 -1.54
CA SER A 2 -19.87 10.55 -2.95
C SER A 2 -18.46 10.54 -3.59
N PRO A 3 -18.33 10.35 -4.92
CA PRO A 3 -17.04 10.37 -5.60
C PRO A 3 -16.24 11.66 -5.36
N VAL A 4 -16.94 12.80 -5.29
CA VAL A 4 -16.34 14.11 -5.00
C VAL A 4 -15.76 14.16 -3.59
N ALA A 5 -16.47 13.61 -2.59
CA ALA A 5 -15.97 13.55 -1.22
C ALA A 5 -14.73 12.66 -1.09
N PHE A 6 -14.67 11.56 -1.85
CA PHE A 6 -13.52 10.68 -1.90
C PHE A 6 -12.27 11.38 -2.46
N VAL A 7 -12.39 12.03 -3.63
CA VAL A 7 -11.27 12.76 -4.24
C VAL A 7 -10.80 13.92 -3.36
N ARG A 8 -11.73 14.62 -2.70
CA ARG A 8 -11.38 15.67 -1.72
C ARG A 8 -10.57 15.10 -0.55
N LEU A 9 -10.98 13.96 -0.01
CA LEU A 9 -10.25 13.30 1.09
C LEU A 9 -8.89 12.76 0.62
N ALA A 10 -8.79 12.28 -0.63
CA ALA A 10 -7.52 11.86 -1.23
C ALA A 10 -6.56 13.05 -1.38
N TRP A 11 -7.05 14.21 -1.82
CA TRP A 11 -6.25 15.44 -1.84
C TRP A 11 -5.80 15.87 -0.43
N GLN A 12 -6.73 15.84 0.53
CA GLN A 12 -6.41 16.12 1.94
C GLN A 12 -5.39 15.14 2.52
N THR A 13 -5.31 13.91 2.02
CA THR A 13 -4.31 12.93 2.47
C THR A 13 -2.90 13.43 2.18
N VAL A 14 -2.69 14.16 1.07
CA VAL A 14 -1.39 14.72 0.72
C VAL A 14 -1.09 15.99 1.51
N THR A 15 -2.08 16.89 1.64
CA THR A 15 -1.87 18.21 2.27
C THR A 15 -1.96 18.20 3.80
N ALA A 16 -2.71 17.25 4.35
CA ALA A 16 -3.08 17.14 5.78
C ALA A 16 -3.17 15.66 6.20
N PRO A 17 -2.07 14.87 6.07
CA PRO A 17 -2.10 13.42 6.31
C PRO A 17 -2.44 13.07 7.77
N ARG A 18 -2.01 13.88 8.74
CA ARG A 18 -2.27 13.57 10.16
C ARG A 18 -3.75 13.68 10.49
N GLU A 19 -4.42 14.71 9.98
CA GLU A 19 -5.85 14.95 10.15
C GLU A 19 -6.66 13.82 9.50
N VAL A 20 -6.28 13.40 8.29
CA VAL A 20 -6.92 12.26 7.62
C VAL A 20 -6.73 10.97 8.40
N ALA A 21 -5.52 10.70 8.91
CA ALA A 21 -5.27 9.52 9.73
C ALA A 21 -6.15 9.50 10.99
N GLN A 22 -6.24 10.63 11.71
CA GLN A 22 -7.09 10.77 12.88
C GLN A 22 -8.57 10.54 12.53
N LEU A 23 -9.04 11.12 11.43
CA LEU A 23 -10.43 10.95 10.96
C LEU A 23 -10.74 9.48 10.65
N LEU A 24 -9.85 8.79 9.93
CA LEU A 24 -10.04 7.40 9.55
C LEU A 24 -10.03 6.46 10.77
N ILE A 25 -9.14 6.70 11.73
CA ILE A 25 -9.06 5.92 12.98
C ILE A 25 -10.29 6.19 13.86
N ALA A 26 -10.73 7.46 13.93
CA ALA A 26 -11.91 7.88 14.70
C ALA A 26 -13.22 7.32 14.11
N ALA A 27 -13.25 7.00 12.82
CA ALA A 27 -14.41 6.38 12.19
C ALA A 27 -14.73 4.98 12.76
N ARG A 28 -13.78 4.32 13.45
CA ARG A 28 -13.97 3.04 14.16
C ARG A 28 -14.76 2.02 13.34
N LEU A 29 -14.33 1.82 12.10
CA LEU A 29 -14.98 0.91 11.16
C LEU A 29 -15.03 -0.52 11.75
N SER A 30 -16.13 -1.24 11.47
CA SER A 30 -16.25 -2.63 11.85
C SER A 30 -15.20 -3.49 11.15
N HIS A 31 -14.82 -4.61 11.76
CA HIS A 31 -13.84 -5.53 11.18
C HIS A 31 -14.23 -5.97 9.77
N GLU A 32 -15.51 -6.24 9.53
CA GLU A 32 -16.05 -6.59 8.20
C GLU A 32 -15.86 -5.46 7.18
N ALA A 33 -16.08 -4.20 7.58
CA ALA A 33 -15.88 -3.06 6.68
C ALA A 33 -14.40 -2.89 6.30
N ILE A 34 -13.48 -3.14 7.25
CA ILE A 34 -12.03 -3.12 7.00
C ILE A 34 -11.63 -4.21 6.01
N LEU A 35 -12.06 -5.45 6.25
CA LEU A 35 -11.77 -6.57 5.36
C LEU A 35 -12.34 -6.33 3.97
N THR A 36 -13.56 -5.79 3.88
CA THR A 36 -14.21 -5.45 2.60
C THR A 36 -13.41 -4.36 1.87
N ALA A 37 -12.94 -3.33 2.57
CA ALA A 37 -12.11 -2.29 1.98
C ALA A 37 -10.76 -2.83 1.49
N MET A 38 -10.10 -3.70 2.26
CA MET A 38 -8.86 -4.35 1.84
C MET A 38 -9.08 -5.24 0.61
N ALA A 39 -10.14 -6.06 0.61
CA ALA A 39 -10.48 -6.92 -0.52
C ALA A 39 -10.78 -6.11 -1.78
N LEU A 40 -11.53 -5.00 -1.65
CA LEU A 40 -11.82 -4.09 -2.75
C LEU A 40 -10.53 -3.51 -3.35
N VAL A 41 -9.63 -3.02 -2.49
CA VAL A 41 -8.34 -2.47 -2.91
C VAL A 41 -7.50 -3.53 -3.63
N VAL A 42 -7.44 -4.76 -3.11
CA VAL A 42 -6.72 -5.86 -3.74
C VAL A 42 -7.29 -6.16 -5.13
N ALA A 43 -8.62 -6.26 -5.23
CA ALA A 43 -9.31 -6.51 -6.49
C ALA A 43 -9.04 -5.39 -7.52
N LEU A 44 -9.13 -4.12 -7.09
CA LEU A 44 -8.84 -2.98 -7.96
C LEU A 44 -7.39 -2.97 -8.45
N ASN A 45 -6.42 -3.25 -7.57
CA ASN A 45 -5.02 -3.34 -7.98
C ASN A 45 -4.78 -4.49 -8.98
N ALA A 46 -5.38 -5.66 -8.74
CA ALA A 46 -5.28 -6.80 -9.66
C ALA A 46 -5.92 -6.51 -11.03
N LEU A 47 -7.04 -5.80 -11.05
CA LEU A 47 -7.68 -5.34 -12.29
C LEU A 47 -6.80 -4.35 -13.06
N VAL A 48 -6.23 -3.34 -12.38
CA VAL A 48 -5.32 -2.38 -13.01
C VAL A 48 -4.12 -3.10 -13.62
N MET A 49 -3.49 -4.01 -12.87
CA MET A 49 -2.39 -4.82 -13.39
C MET A 49 -2.79 -5.69 -14.59
N GLY A 50 -3.97 -6.34 -14.53
CA GLY A 50 -4.49 -7.15 -15.63
C GLY A 50 -4.71 -6.33 -16.91
N ILE A 51 -5.27 -5.13 -16.79
CA ILE A 51 -5.48 -4.22 -17.94
C ILE A 51 -4.13 -3.80 -18.54
N LEU A 52 -3.15 -3.43 -17.71
CA LEU A 52 -1.82 -3.05 -18.17
C LEU A 52 -1.10 -4.19 -18.89
N GLN A 53 -1.18 -5.42 -18.37
CA GLN A 53 -0.65 -6.63 -19.02
C GLN A 53 -1.22 -6.85 -20.42
N VAL A 54 -2.55 -6.76 -20.57
CA VAL A 54 -3.21 -6.92 -21.87
C VAL A 54 -2.79 -5.81 -22.84
N SER A 55 -2.64 -4.58 -22.35
CA SER A 55 -2.33 -3.41 -23.18
C SER A 55 -0.89 -3.40 -23.69
N MET A 56 0.06 -3.93 -22.92
CA MET A 56 1.50 -3.97 -23.28
C MET A 56 1.89 -5.23 -24.08
N GLY A 57 0.96 -6.19 -24.24
CA GLY A 57 1.22 -7.48 -24.87
C GLY A 57 1.74 -8.54 -23.89
N ALA A 58 1.28 -9.79 -24.07
CA ALA A 58 1.69 -10.91 -23.24
C ALA A 58 3.20 -11.16 -23.38
N GLY A 59 3.97 -10.91 -22.31
CA GLY A 59 5.42 -11.16 -22.26
C GLY A 59 6.31 -9.93 -22.01
N ALA A 60 5.75 -8.72 -21.97
CA ALA A 60 6.53 -7.50 -21.69
C ALA A 60 6.99 -7.36 -20.22
N LEU A 61 6.31 -8.05 -19.29
CA LEU A 61 6.70 -8.09 -17.88
C LEU A 61 7.38 -9.43 -17.57
N PRO A 62 8.57 -9.42 -16.94
CA PRO A 62 9.20 -10.66 -16.51
C PRO A 62 8.27 -11.38 -15.54
N PHE A 63 7.92 -12.62 -15.90
CA PHE A 63 7.22 -13.61 -15.07
C PHE A 63 5.74 -13.30 -14.74
N VAL A 64 4.87 -13.82 -15.61
CA VAL A 64 3.63 -14.59 -15.32
C VAL A 64 3.17 -14.64 -13.84
N MET A 65 2.79 -13.50 -13.26
CA MET A 65 1.80 -13.52 -12.17
C MET A 65 0.44 -13.37 -12.81
N SER A 66 -0.37 -14.44 -12.76
CA SER A 66 -1.79 -14.29 -13.04
C SER A 66 -2.36 -13.16 -12.16
N PRO A 67 -3.34 -12.36 -12.65
CA PRO A 67 -3.95 -11.32 -11.83
C PRO A 67 -4.44 -11.85 -10.46
N VAL A 68 -4.82 -13.13 -10.42
CA VAL A 68 -5.19 -13.85 -9.20
C VAL A 68 -4.00 -14.02 -8.24
N LEU A 69 -2.85 -14.51 -8.73
CA LEU A 69 -1.65 -14.66 -7.89
C LEU A 69 -1.14 -13.31 -7.39
N PHE A 70 -1.14 -12.29 -8.24
CA PHE A 70 -0.81 -10.92 -7.83
C PHE A 70 -1.75 -10.42 -6.73
N GLY A 71 -3.06 -10.61 -6.90
CA GLY A 71 -4.05 -10.27 -5.88
C GLY A 71 -3.81 -11.01 -4.55
N ALA A 72 -3.53 -12.31 -4.60
CA ALA A 72 -3.25 -13.12 -3.42
C ALA A 72 -1.97 -12.65 -2.69
N LEU A 73 -0.90 -12.37 -3.42
CA LEU A 73 0.35 -11.83 -2.88
C LEU A 73 0.16 -10.44 -2.28
N LEU A 74 -0.62 -9.58 -2.93
CA LEU A 74 -0.94 -8.25 -2.41
C LEU A 74 -1.78 -8.34 -1.12
N ALA A 75 -2.76 -9.24 -1.07
CA ALA A 75 -3.55 -9.48 0.13
C ALA A 75 -2.67 -9.97 1.28
N ALA A 76 -1.80 -10.96 1.02
CA ALA A 76 -0.83 -11.45 2.00
C ALA A 76 0.11 -10.33 2.46
N MET A 77 0.66 -9.55 1.54
CA MET A 77 1.51 -8.41 1.85
C MET A 77 0.81 -7.39 2.75
N LEU A 78 -0.46 -7.08 2.49
CA LEU A 78 -1.24 -6.17 3.32
C LEU A 78 -1.46 -6.70 4.73
N VAL A 79 -1.86 -7.97 4.87
CA VAL A 79 -2.08 -8.60 6.18
C VAL A 79 -0.77 -8.67 6.98
N VAL A 80 0.31 -9.11 6.34
CA VAL A 80 1.64 -9.17 6.97
C VAL A 80 2.12 -7.77 7.33
N SER A 81 1.89 -6.77 6.49
CA SER A 81 2.23 -5.37 6.80
C SER A 81 1.52 -4.89 8.06
N VAL A 82 0.21 -5.13 8.20
CA VAL A 82 -0.54 -4.77 9.41
C VAL A 82 0.10 -5.41 10.64
N MET A 83 0.38 -6.72 10.59
CA MET A 83 0.97 -7.45 11.72
C MET A 83 2.37 -6.93 12.07
N VAL A 84 3.24 -6.79 11.07
CA VAL A 84 4.63 -6.35 11.25
C VAL A 84 4.70 -4.92 11.78
N LEU A 85 3.95 -3.99 11.18
CA LEU A 85 3.99 -2.59 11.59
C LEU A 85 3.37 -2.40 12.98
N THR A 86 2.31 -3.13 13.29
CA THR A 86 1.73 -3.14 14.64
C THR A 86 2.73 -3.69 15.65
N GLY A 87 3.38 -4.82 15.35
CA GLY A 87 4.37 -5.45 16.22
C GLY A 87 5.60 -4.58 16.46
N VAL A 88 6.26 -4.15 15.39
CA VAL A 88 7.45 -3.28 15.45
C VAL A 88 7.12 -1.96 16.15
N GLY A 89 5.98 -1.34 15.83
CA GLY A 89 5.59 -0.10 16.48
C GLY A 89 5.31 -0.26 17.97
N ARG A 90 4.72 -1.39 18.41
CA ARG A 90 4.57 -1.71 19.84
C ARG A 90 5.90 -1.94 20.55
N MET A 91 6.86 -2.59 19.89
CA MET A 91 8.23 -2.74 20.43
C MET A 91 8.92 -1.40 20.65
N LEU A 92 8.58 -0.38 19.84
CA LEU A 92 9.07 1.00 19.98
C LEU A 92 8.17 1.89 20.86
N GLY A 93 7.25 1.30 21.63
CA GLY A 93 6.39 1.98 22.59
C GLY A 93 5.09 2.58 22.03
N GLY A 94 4.70 2.19 20.82
CA GLY A 94 3.48 2.65 20.16
C GLY A 94 2.24 1.86 20.58
N THR A 95 1.06 2.47 20.42
CA THR A 95 -0.22 1.92 20.93
C THR A 95 -1.21 1.50 19.84
N ALA A 96 -0.80 1.53 18.57
CA ALA A 96 -1.68 1.23 17.45
C ALA A 96 -2.34 -0.16 17.58
N ARG A 97 -3.61 -0.22 17.19
CA ARG A 97 -4.30 -1.49 16.96
C ARG A 97 -4.09 -1.96 15.52
N ALA A 98 -4.21 -3.27 15.32
CA ALA A 98 -4.14 -3.84 13.98
C ALA A 98 -5.25 -3.26 13.08
N GLU A 99 -6.44 -3.00 13.64
CA GLU A 99 -7.54 -2.39 12.90
C GLU A 99 -7.23 -0.96 12.45
N ASP A 100 -6.54 -0.17 13.30
CA ASP A 100 -6.16 1.20 12.97
C ASP A 100 -5.21 1.19 11.76
N LEU A 101 -4.18 0.34 11.77
CA LEU A 101 -3.26 0.22 10.65
C LEU A 101 -3.91 -0.39 9.40
N ALA A 102 -4.83 -1.34 9.55
CA ALA A 102 -5.52 -1.95 8.43
C ALA A 102 -6.38 -0.93 7.67
N VAL A 103 -7.12 -0.06 8.37
CA VAL A 103 -7.88 1.04 7.76
C VAL A 103 -6.95 2.00 7.03
N LEU A 104 -5.86 2.41 7.66
CA LEU A 104 -4.92 3.37 7.08
C LEU A 104 -4.21 2.81 5.84
N LEU A 105 -3.82 1.54 5.87
CA LEU A 105 -3.22 0.86 4.72
C LEU A 105 -4.22 0.66 3.59
N ALA A 106 -5.47 0.27 3.88
CA ALA A 106 -6.51 0.17 2.88
C ALA A 106 -6.77 1.53 2.21
N TRP A 107 -6.86 2.60 3.01
CA TRP A 107 -7.01 3.97 2.50
C TRP A 107 -5.82 4.40 1.63
N LEU A 108 -4.60 4.21 2.13
CA LEU A 108 -3.39 4.58 1.40
C LEU A 108 -3.32 3.87 0.04
N GLN A 109 -3.67 2.59 -0.01
CA GLN A 109 -3.71 1.85 -1.27
C GLN A 109 -4.81 2.34 -2.20
N ALA A 110 -5.97 2.76 -1.68
CA ALA A 110 -7.02 3.39 -2.49
C ALA A 110 -6.54 4.72 -3.12
N VAL A 111 -5.84 5.56 -2.35
CA VAL A 111 -5.20 6.79 -2.85
C VAL A 111 -4.11 6.47 -3.87
N ARG A 112 -3.31 5.41 -3.64
CA ARG A 112 -2.29 4.96 -4.59
C ARG A 112 -2.90 4.50 -5.92
N ILE A 113 -4.04 3.82 -5.90
CA ILE A 113 -4.74 3.45 -7.14
C ILE A 113 -5.11 4.70 -7.95
N LEU A 114 -5.65 5.75 -7.31
CA LEU A 114 -5.93 7.01 -7.99
C LEU A 114 -4.66 7.62 -8.62
N TRP A 115 -3.56 7.63 -7.87
CA TRP A 115 -2.29 8.11 -8.39
C TRP A 115 -1.76 7.25 -9.55
N GLN A 116 -1.92 5.94 -9.46
CA GLN A 116 -1.50 5.01 -10.51
C GLN A 116 -2.28 5.24 -11.81
N VAL A 117 -3.57 5.57 -11.72
CA VAL A 117 -4.37 5.97 -12.89
C VAL A 117 -3.80 7.25 -13.51
N ILE A 118 -3.43 8.25 -12.70
CA ILE A 118 -2.80 9.50 -13.20
C ILE A 118 -1.47 9.18 -13.90
N VAL A 119 -0.63 8.34 -13.31
CA VAL A 119 0.64 7.89 -13.90
C VAL A 119 0.42 7.12 -15.20
N ALA A 120 -0.58 6.24 -15.26
CA ALA A 120 -0.92 5.48 -16.46
C ALA A 120 -1.40 6.39 -17.59
N VAL A 121 -2.26 7.38 -17.30
CA VAL A 121 -2.67 8.40 -18.28
C VAL A 121 -1.47 9.23 -18.75
N ALA A 122 -0.58 9.62 -17.84
CA ALA A 122 0.63 10.34 -18.20
C ALA A 122 1.58 9.51 -19.09
N ALA A 123 1.61 8.18 -18.92
CA ALA A 123 2.41 7.29 -19.75
C ALA A 123 1.95 7.27 -21.21
N LEU A 124 0.64 7.49 -21.46
CA LEU A 124 0.10 7.65 -22.81
C LEU A 124 0.57 8.95 -23.48
N LEU A 125 0.92 9.97 -22.68
CA LEU A 125 1.51 11.21 -23.19
C LEU A 125 3.00 11.03 -23.46
N THR A 126 3.78 10.72 -22.41
CA THR A 126 5.21 10.40 -22.52
C THR A 126 5.68 9.47 -21.39
N PRO A 127 6.59 8.50 -21.67
CA PRO A 127 7.18 7.65 -20.62
C PRO A 127 7.97 8.42 -19.56
N ALA A 128 8.58 9.55 -19.93
CA ALA A 128 9.37 10.39 -19.02
C ALA A 128 8.49 11.05 -17.95
N LEU A 129 7.33 11.59 -18.34
CA LEU A 129 6.38 12.19 -17.41
C LEU A 129 5.83 11.16 -16.41
N ALA A 130 5.47 9.97 -16.90
CA ALA A 130 5.02 8.87 -16.04
C ALA A 130 6.07 8.49 -14.99
N SER A 131 7.33 8.41 -15.39
CA SER A 131 8.45 8.10 -14.48
C SER A 131 8.62 9.16 -13.39
N ILE A 132 8.54 10.45 -13.75
CA ILE A 132 8.61 11.55 -12.79
C ILE A 132 7.44 11.49 -11.80
N LEU A 133 6.21 11.31 -12.29
CA LEU A 133 5.02 11.19 -11.44
C LEU A 133 5.09 9.95 -10.54
N ALA A 134 5.63 8.84 -11.02
CA ALA A 134 5.83 7.64 -10.20
C ALA A 134 6.77 7.93 -9.01
N VAL A 135 7.89 8.63 -9.25
CA VAL A 135 8.83 9.04 -8.19
C VAL A 135 8.17 10.01 -7.20
N LEU A 136 7.45 11.02 -7.70
CA LEU A 136 6.74 11.98 -6.84
C LEU A 136 5.68 11.28 -5.97
N GLY A 137 4.92 10.35 -6.54
CA GLY A 137 3.96 9.55 -5.80
C GLY A 137 4.60 8.66 -4.74
N PHE A 138 5.77 8.10 -5.04
CA PHE A 138 6.53 7.32 -4.07
C PHE A 138 7.00 8.17 -2.88
N LEU A 139 7.59 9.34 -3.15
CA LEU A 139 8.05 10.27 -2.10
C LEU A 139 6.87 10.80 -1.26
N ALA A 140 5.77 11.18 -1.91
CA ALA A 140 4.53 11.57 -1.22
C ALA A 140 3.98 10.40 -0.38
N GLY A 141 4.01 9.18 -0.89
CA GLY A 141 3.60 7.98 -0.19
C GLY A 141 4.39 7.74 1.10
N ILE A 142 5.71 7.90 1.07
CA ILE A 142 6.56 7.82 2.28
C ILE A 142 6.14 8.89 3.29
N TYR A 143 6.00 10.15 2.85
CA TYR A 143 5.60 11.25 3.72
C TYR A 143 4.24 11.00 4.39
N ILE A 144 3.23 10.59 3.62
CA ILE A 144 1.90 10.26 4.13
C ILE A 144 1.99 9.11 5.13
N PHE A 145 2.72 8.06 4.78
CA PHE A 145 2.78 6.86 5.58
C PHE A 145 3.50 7.08 6.92
N LEU A 146 4.56 7.89 6.94
CA LEU A 146 5.21 8.31 8.19
C LEU A 146 4.24 9.04 9.12
N ASN A 147 3.44 9.97 8.58
CA ASN A 147 2.43 10.67 9.37
C ASN A 147 1.32 9.73 9.86
N PHE A 148 0.89 8.78 9.03
CA PHE A 148 -0.10 7.77 9.39
C PHE A 148 0.40 6.89 10.54
N LEU A 149 1.64 6.40 10.45
CA LEU A 149 2.26 5.58 11.50
C LEU A 149 2.44 6.37 12.80
N ASP A 150 2.91 7.62 12.70
CA ASP A 150 3.05 8.49 13.88
C ASP A 150 1.72 8.70 14.62
N VAL A 151 0.65 8.98 13.87
CA VAL A 151 -0.70 9.16 14.43
C VAL A 151 -1.24 7.85 15.01
N ALA A 152 -1.15 6.75 14.26
CA ALA A 152 -1.71 5.47 14.69
C ALA A 152 -1.03 4.93 15.95
N HIS A 153 0.28 5.06 16.04
CA HIS A 153 1.03 4.62 17.21
C HIS A 153 1.07 5.65 18.35
N GLY A 154 0.63 6.89 18.09
CA GLY A 154 0.65 7.97 19.08
C GLY A 154 2.07 8.39 19.48
N PHE A 155 3.04 8.30 18.58
CA PHE A 155 4.44 8.59 18.93
C PHE A 155 4.71 10.07 19.20
N GLY A 156 3.99 10.97 18.52
CA GLY A 156 4.24 12.41 18.56
C GLY A 156 5.65 12.79 18.05
N ASN A 157 6.30 11.88 17.32
CA ASN A 157 7.67 12.03 16.83
C ASN A 157 7.87 11.20 15.56
N LEU A 158 8.06 11.90 14.44
CA LEU A 158 8.22 11.30 13.12
C LEU A 158 9.45 10.37 13.03
N LEU A 159 10.46 10.56 13.87
CA LEU A 159 11.64 9.69 13.88
C LEU A 159 11.30 8.26 14.34
N ARG A 160 10.38 8.11 15.31
CA ARG A 160 9.91 6.78 15.73
C ARG A 160 9.06 6.12 14.64
N ALA A 161 8.21 6.90 13.97
CA ALA A 161 7.47 6.41 12.81
C ALA A 161 8.41 5.99 11.66
N LEU A 162 9.51 6.73 11.44
CA LEU A 162 10.55 6.36 10.48
C LEU A 162 11.24 5.06 10.89
N ALA A 163 11.57 4.88 12.16
CA ALA A 163 12.14 3.63 12.65
C ALA A 163 11.18 2.44 12.44
N VAL A 164 9.88 2.62 12.70
CA VAL A 164 8.87 1.59 12.39
C VAL A 164 8.82 1.30 10.91
N LEU A 165 8.84 2.32 10.05
CA LEU A 165 8.80 2.16 8.61
C LEU A 165 10.03 1.39 8.09
N VAL A 166 11.22 1.74 8.56
CA VAL A 166 12.48 1.11 8.13
C VAL A 166 12.59 -0.32 8.66
N ILE A 167 12.42 -0.53 9.97
CA ILE A 167 12.53 -1.86 10.60
C ILE A 167 11.41 -2.76 10.09
N GLY A 168 10.17 -2.24 10.06
CA GLY A 168 9.02 -2.95 9.54
C GLY A 168 9.16 -3.30 8.05
N GLY A 169 9.72 -2.39 7.26
CA GLY A 169 10.04 -2.65 5.85
C GLY A 169 11.04 -3.80 5.68
N LEU A 170 12.11 -3.83 6.47
CA LEU A 170 13.09 -4.92 6.45
C LEU A 170 12.46 -6.26 6.84
N VAL A 171 11.70 -6.29 7.93
CA VAL A 171 10.99 -7.49 8.40
C VAL A 171 9.96 -7.96 7.36
N LEU A 172 9.24 -7.03 6.73
CA LEU A 172 8.27 -7.34 5.68
C LEU A 172 8.94 -7.95 4.46
N VAL A 173 10.07 -7.41 3.99
CA VAL A 173 10.82 -7.97 2.87
C VAL A 173 11.28 -9.40 3.18
N MET A 174 11.81 -9.64 4.37
CA MET A 174 12.19 -10.99 4.81
C MET A 174 10.98 -11.93 4.87
N ALA A 175 9.88 -11.50 5.49
CA ALA A 175 8.66 -12.30 5.60
C ALA A 175 8.06 -12.65 4.23
N MET A 176 8.01 -11.68 3.30
CA MET A 176 7.52 -11.90 1.95
C MET A 176 8.45 -12.81 1.14
N SER A 177 9.77 -12.66 1.30
CA SER A 177 10.75 -13.54 0.63
C SER A 177 10.58 -15.00 1.05
N LEU A 178 10.32 -15.25 2.35
CA LEU A 178 10.02 -16.59 2.86
C LEU A 178 8.69 -17.12 2.30
N LEU A 179 7.64 -16.31 2.30
CA LEU A 179 6.33 -16.71 1.75
C LEU A 179 6.46 -17.10 0.27
N VAL A 180 7.13 -16.28 -0.54
CA VAL A 180 7.35 -16.54 -1.98
C VAL A 180 8.18 -17.81 -2.19
N SER A 181 9.23 -18.01 -1.39
CA SER A 181 10.03 -19.24 -1.42
C SER A 181 9.21 -20.49 -1.08
N LEU A 182 8.34 -20.42 -0.06
CA LEU A 182 7.44 -21.51 0.33
C LEU A 182 6.42 -21.87 -0.77
N MET A 183 6.05 -20.92 -1.62
CA MET A 183 5.21 -21.17 -2.80
C MET A 183 5.97 -21.83 -3.95
N GLY A 184 7.25 -22.17 -3.77
CA GLY A 184 8.10 -22.76 -4.81
C GLY A 184 8.55 -21.76 -5.88
N ILE A 185 8.27 -20.47 -5.67
CA ILE A 185 8.71 -19.39 -6.56
C ILE A 185 10.16 -19.07 -6.16
N SER A 186 11.10 -19.91 -6.59
CA SER A 186 12.52 -19.67 -6.34
C SER A 186 13.10 -18.78 -7.44
N PRO A 187 13.97 -17.80 -7.12
CA PRO A 187 14.72 -17.03 -8.13
C PRO A 187 15.54 -17.92 -9.07
N ASN A 188 15.94 -19.11 -8.60
CA ASN A 188 16.80 -20.05 -9.31
C ASN A 188 16.06 -20.85 -10.39
N ALA A 189 14.72 -20.90 -10.38
CA ALA A 189 13.93 -21.47 -11.47
C ALA A 189 13.78 -20.52 -12.67
N MET A 190 14.32 -19.29 -12.59
CA MET A 190 14.21 -18.23 -13.60
C MET A 190 15.49 -18.07 -14.44
N ALA A 191 16.52 -18.90 -14.23
CA ALA A 191 17.81 -18.83 -14.90
C ALA A 191 18.10 -20.02 -15.84
N ILE A 192 17.07 -20.77 -16.23
CA ILE A 192 17.18 -21.90 -17.17
C ILE A 192 16.32 -21.66 -18.40
#